data_AF-A0AB39HFX5-F1
#
_entry.id   AF-A0AB39HFX5-F1
#
_cell.length_a   1.000
_cell.length_b   1.000
_cell.length_c   1.000
_cell.angle_alpha   90.00
_cell.angle_beta   90.00
_cell.angle_gamma   90.00
#
_symmetry.space_group_name_H-M   'P 1'
#
loop_
_entity.id
_entity.type
_entity.pdbx_description
1 polymer ?
#
loop_
_entity_poly.entity_id
_entity_poly.type
_entity_poly.pdbx_seq_one_letter_code
_entity_poly.pdbx_strand_id
1 'polypeptide(L)'
;MNQSVLFPDQCDWQEALGIITFPAQCQGALIECFVAKSTLEHHLNTSLDTQAELNEAFEQLRFDLEDIAEQKILDDDFDLQGRIEIAELN
;
A
#
# COMPACT_ATOMS: atom_id res chain seq x y z
N MET A 1 13.52 15.94 13.09
CA MET A 1 12.36 16.50 12.37
C MET A 1 11.27 15.44 12.50
N ASN A 2 10.10 15.78 13.04
CA ASN A 2 8.99 14.81 13.12
C ASN A 2 8.29 14.80 11.75
N GLN A 3 8.87 14.10 10.77
CA GLN A 3 8.23 13.85 9.49
C GLN A 3 7.20 12.74 9.72
N SER A 4 6.04 13.10 10.27
CA SER A 4 4.92 12.17 10.38
C SER A 4 4.36 11.95 8.97
N VAL A 5 4.42 10.71 8.50
CA VAL A 5 3.62 10.25 7.37
C VAL A 5 2.20 10.04 7.88
N LEU A 6 1.21 10.49 7.11
CA LEU A 6 -0.20 10.31 7.44
C LEU A 6 -0.84 9.43 6.38
N PHE A 7 -1.63 8.45 6.82
CA PHE A 7 -2.38 7.58 5.92
C PHE A 7 -3.86 7.89 6.04
N PRO A 8 -4.47 8.56 5.03
CA PRO A 8 -5.91 8.70 4.95
C PRO A 8 -6.57 7.32 4.86
N ASP A 9 -7.78 7.22 5.41
CA ASP A 9 -8.65 6.04 5.34
C ASP A 9 -9.24 5.86 3.93
N GLN A 10 -8.38 5.66 2.94
CA GLN A 10 -8.73 5.58 1.53
C GLN A 10 -7.90 4.48 0.88
N CYS A 11 -8.57 3.54 0.22
CA CYS A 11 -7.93 2.62 -0.71
C CYS A 11 -8.81 2.48 -1.95
N ASP A 12 -8.19 2.13 -3.07
CA ASP A 12 -8.87 1.88 -4.33
C ASP A 12 -8.30 0.61 -4.98
N TRP A 13 -9.19 -0.22 -5.51
CA TRP A 13 -8.81 -1.42 -6.23
C TRP A 13 -8.73 -1.12 -7.73
N GLN A 14 -7.51 -1.15 -8.27
CA GLN A 14 -7.24 -0.94 -9.68
C GLN A 14 -7.29 -2.28 -10.43
N GLU A 15 -8.49 -2.75 -10.78
CA GLU A 15 -8.71 -4.06 -11.42
C GLU A 15 -7.85 -4.28 -12.68
N ALA A 16 -7.69 -3.25 -13.51
CA ALA A 16 -6.89 -3.33 -14.74
C ALA A 16 -5.39 -3.58 -14.49
N LEU A 17 -4.89 -3.18 -13.32
CA LEU A 17 -3.49 -3.33 -12.92
C LEU A 17 -3.28 -4.47 -11.93
N GLY A 18 -4.35 -4.95 -11.29
CA GLY A 18 -4.27 -5.99 -10.27
C GLY A 18 -3.61 -5.50 -8.97
N ILE A 19 -3.75 -4.21 -8.64
CA ILE A 19 -3.13 -3.58 -7.46
C ILE A 19 -4.16 -2.85 -6.61
N ILE A 20 -3.93 -2.80 -5.30
CA ILE A 20 -4.60 -1.85 -4.40
C ILE A 20 -3.71 -0.62 -4.29
N THR A 21 -4.30 0.56 -4.45
CA THR A 21 -3.64 1.85 -4.24
C THR A 21 -4.19 2.52 -3.00
N PHE A 22 -3.34 3.16 -2.22
CA PHE A 22 -3.73 3.96 -1.08
C PHE A 22 -2.80 5.17 -0.94
N PRO A 23 -3.30 6.33 -0.48
CA PRO A 23 -2.47 7.52 -0.36
C PRO A 23 -1.69 7.54 0.95
N ALA A 24 -0.48 8.09 0.89
CA ALA A 24 0.27 8.57 2.04
C ALA A 24 0.51 10.08 1.89
N GLN A 25 0.48 10.83 2.99
CA GLN A 25 0.75 12.25 2.99
C GLN A 25 1.99 12.54 3.83
N CYS A 26 3.02 13.09 3.20
CA CYS A 26 4.26 13.50 3.87
C CYS A 26 4.53 14.97 3.55
N GLN A 27 4.65 15.82 4.58
CA GLN A 27 4.95 17.26 4.44
C GLN A 27 4.03 18.01 3.45
N GLY A 28 2.77 17.59 3.36
CA GLY A 28 1.77 18.18 2.45
C GLY A 28 1.78 17.62 1.03
N ALA A 29 2.75 16.78 0.66
CA ALA A 29 2.75 16.05 -0.60
C ALA A 29 1.91 14.76 -0.47
N LEU A 30 1.14 14.46 -1.51
CA LEU A 30 0.41 13.19 -1.65
C LEU A 30 1.30 12.21 -2.41
N ILE A 31 1.55 11.06 -1.81
CA ILE A 31 2.36 9.96 -2.33
C ILE A 31 1.40 8.79 -2.55
N GLU A 32 1.38 8.24 -3.75
CA GLU A 32 0.58 7.05 -4.05
C GLU A 32 1.38 5.81 -3.66
N CYS A 33 0.83 5.00 -2.77
CA CYS A 33 1.36 3.70 -2.38
C CYS A 33 0.53 2.62 -3.06
N PHE A 34 1.16 1.51 -3.46
CA PHE A 34 0.45 0.40 -4.05
C PHE A 34 1.03 -0.96 -3.67
N VAL A 35 0.16 -1.96 -3.64
CA VAL A 35 0.50 -3.36 -3.39
C VAL A 35 -0.23 -4.24 -4.41
N ALA A 36 0.48 -5.22 -4.96
CA ALA A 36 -0.13 -6.16 -5.90
C ALA A 36 -1.04 -7.16 -5.18
N LYS A 37 -2.16 -7.53 -5.80
CA LYS A 37 -3.03 -8.61 -5.30
C LYS A 37 -2.22 -9.88 -5.05
N SER A 38 -1.30 -10.23 -5.93
CA SER A 38 -0.43 -11.41 -5.77
C SER A 38 0.41 -11.37 -4.49
N THR A 39 0.84 -10.19 -4.04
CA THR A 39 1.60 -10.03 -2.79
C THR A 39 0.69 -10.29 -1.58
N LEU A 40 -0.53 -9.78 -1.61
CA LEU A 40 -1.53 -10.04 -0.56
C LEU A 40 -1.91 -11.52 -0.51
N GLU A 41 -2.18 -12.14 -1.67
CA GLU A 41 -2.51 -13.56 -1.78
C GLU A 41 -1.38 -14.46 -1.27
N HIS A 42 -0.13 -14.11 -1.61
CA HIS A 42 1.05 -14.85 -1.14
C HIS A 42 1.20 -14.77 0.37
N HIS A 43 1.02 -13.58 0.97
CA HIS A 43 1.15 -13.39 2.41
C HIS A 43 0.01 -14.04 3.21
N LEU A 44 -1.24 -13.92 2.73
CA LEU A 44 -2.40 -14.53 3.38
C LEU A 44 -2.57 -16.02 3.06
N ASN A 45 -1.79 -16.53 2.10
CA ASN A 45 -1.87 -17.90 1.60
C ASN A 45 -3.31 -18.28 1.19
N THR A 46 -3.99 -17.35 0.53
CA THR A 46 -5.38 -17.49 0.03
C THR A 46 -5.52 -16.77 -1.31
N SER A 47 -6.51 -17.17 -2.11
CA SER A 47 -6.90 -16.42 -3.31
C SER A 47 -7.90 -15.33 -2.93
N LEU A 48 -7.78 -14.17 -3.57
CA LEU A 48 -8.62 -12.99 -3.33
C LEU A 48 -9.40 -12.66 -4.61
N ASP A 49 -10.50 -13.35 -4.87
CA ASP A 49 -11.17 -13.33 -6.17
C ASP A 49 -12.18 -12.19 -6.33
N THR A 50 -12.64 -11.62 -5.22
CA THR A 50 -13.61 -10.53 -5.19
C THR A 50 -13.02 -9.25 -4.61
N GLN A 51 -13.59 -8.11 -5.01
CA GLN A 51 -13.22 -6.82 -4.43
C GLN A 51 -13.47 -6.76 -2.91
N ALA A 52 -14.48 -7.48 -2.41
CA ALA A 52 -14.73 -7.56 -0.97
C ALA A 52 -13.57 -8.24 -0.23
N GLU A 53 -13.12 -9.40 -0.74
CA GLU A 53 -11.97 -10.11 -0.17
C GLU A 53 -10.67 -9.28 -0.25
N LEU A 54 -10.47 -8.54 -1.34
CA LEU A 54 -9.32 -7.64 -1.48
C LEU A 54 -9.35 -6.49 -0.47
N ASN A 55 -10.52 -5.88 -0.26
CA ASN A 55 -10.68 -4.82 0.74
C ASN A 55 -10.48 -5.37 2.16
N GLU A 56 -11.02 -6.55 2.47
CA GLU A 56 -10.81 -7.21 3.77
C GLU A 56 -9.33 -7.56 3.98
N ALA A 57 -8.64 -8.08 2.96
CA ALA A 57 -7.21 -8.35 2.99
C ALA A 57 -6.38 -7.08 3.22
N PHE A 58 -6.74 -5.98 2.55
CA PHE A 58 -6.09 -4.69 2.77
C PHE A 58 -6.28 -4.22 4.21
N GLU A 59 -7.51 -4.22 4.73
CA GLU A 59 -7.79 -3.79 6.10
C GLU A 59 -7.08 -4.68 7.13
N GLN A 60 -6.98 -5.98 6.88
CA GLN A 60 -6.23 -6.91 7.74
C GLN A 60 -4.73 -6.59 7.78
N LEU A 61 -4.15 -6.21 6.65
CA LEU A 61 -2.72 -5.97 6.47
C LEU A 61 -2.34 -4.49 6.51
N ARG A 62 -3.30 -3.61 6.80
CA ARG A 62 -3.15 -2.17 6.65
C ARG A 62 -2.00 -1.63 7.46
N PHE A 63 -1.86 -2.03 8.72
CA PHE A 63 -0.78 -1.56 9.57
C PHE A 63 0.60 -1.97 9.02
N ASP A 64 0.75 -3.19 8.53
CA ASP A 64 2.01 -3.65 7.92
C ASP A 64 2.30 -2.90 6.62
N LEU A 65 1.28 -2.69 5.78
CA LEU A 65 1.39 -1.91 4.54
C LEU A 65 1.77 -0.45 4.81
N GLU A 66 1.15 0.19 5.80
CA GLU A 66 1.43 1.56 6.22
C GLU A 66 2.83 1.70 6.83
N ASP A 67 3.28 0.75 7.65
CA ASP A 67 4.62 0.74 8.26
C ASP A 67 5.72 0.61 7.18
N ILE A 68 5.54 -0.31 6.23
CA ILE A 68 6.47 -0.48 5.10
C ILE A 68 6.46 0.77 4.21
N ALA A 69 5.29 1.32 3.91
CA ALA A 69 5.18 2.54 3.12
C ALA A 69 5.85 3.73 3.82
N GLU A 70 5.65 3.89 5.12
CA GLU A 70 6.30 4.94 5.92
C GLU A 70 7.81 4.80 5.84
N GLN A 71 8.35 3.60 6.09
CA GLN A 71 9.78 3.35 6.03
C GLN A 71 10.36 3.69 4.65
N LYS A 72 9.72 3.22 3.57
CA LYS A 72 10.16 3.52 2.19
C LYS A 72 10.12 5.00 1.86
N ILE A 73 9.09 5.73 2.33
CA ILE A 73 9.00 7.18 2.14
C ILE A 73 10.13 7.90 2.88
N LEU A 74 10.45 7.47 4.10
CA LEU A 74 11.54 8.05 4.89
C LEU A 74 12.92 7.72 4.31
N ASP A 75 13.07 6.59 3.62
CA ASP A 75 14.29 6.18 2.91
C ASP A 75 14.40 6.75 1.49
N ASP A 76 13.44 7.56 1.03
CA ASP A 76 13.37 8.10 -0.34
C ASP A 76 13.32 7.00 -1.44
N ASP A 77 12.79 5.82 -1.10
CA ASP A 77 12.72 4.65 -1.98
C ASP A 77 11.47 4.68 -2.87
N PHE A 78 11.47 5.62 -3.82
CA PHE A 78 10.38 5.80 -4.78
C PHE A 78 10.61 5.04 -6.08
N ASP A 79 9.51 4.58 -6.71
CA ASP A 79 9.52 4.09 -8.08
C ASP A 79 9.82 5.24 -9.08
N LEU A 80 10.00 4.89 -10.36
CA LEU A 80 10.27 5.88 -11.42
C LEU A 80 9.14 6.91 -11.64
N GLN A 81 7.96 6.68 -11.07
CA GLN A 81 6.79 7.54 -11.15
C GLN A 81 6.56 8.33 -9.84
N GLY A 82 7.46 8.19 -8.85
CA GLY A 82 7.33 8.87 -7.55
C GLY A 82 6.34 8.20 -6.60
N ARG A 83 6.06 6.91 -6.80
CA ARG A 83 5.14 6.11 -6.00
C ARG A 83 5.89 5.13 -5.12
N ILE A 84 5.19 4.51 -4.18
CA ILE A 84 5.74 3.50 -3.28
C ILE A 84 5.17 2.14 -3.65
N GLU A 85 6.03 1.21 -4.06
CA GLU A 85 5.67 -0.18 -4.28
C GLU A 85 5.93 -1.01 -3.02
N ILE A 86 4.92 -1.75 -2.59
CA ILE A 86 5.05 -2.74 -1.51
C ILE A 86 5.12 -4.13 -2.15
N ALA A 87 6.35 -4.58 -2.38
CA ALA A 87 6.60 -5.87 -3.03
C ALA A 87 6.52 -7.06 -2.06
N GLU A 88 6.85 -6.84 -0.79
CA GLU A 88 6.95 -7.88 0.23
C GLU A 88 6.35 -7.39 1.56
N LEU A 89 5.71 -8.31 2.31
CA LEU A 89 5.11 -8.09 3.63
C LEU A 89 5.90 -8.87 4.68
N ASN A 90 6.04 -8.30 5.89
CA ASN A 90 6.83 -8.86 6.99
C ASN A 90 6.11 -9.98 7.76
#